data_AF-A0A525KJY3-F1
#
_entry.id   AF-A0A525KJY3-F1
#
_cell.length_a   1.000
_cell.length_b   1.000
_cell.length_c   1.000
_cell.angle_alpha   90.00
_cell.angle_beta   90.00
_cell.angle_gamma   90.00
#
_symmetry.space_group_name_H-M   'P 1'
#
loop_
_entity.id
_entity.type
_entity.pdbx_description
1 polymer ?
#
loop_
_entity_poly.entity_id
_entity_poly.type
_entity_poly.pdbx_seq_one_letter_code
_entity_poly.pdbx_strand_id
1 'polypeptide(L)'
;MARRRRGGDTPRLTESKDREARIAAQPAPDLTDPDNPELTAADFARMKPASELAPEILAYFPKTRGRGRPPVAAPKEHVSLRIAPDVLRFYRAKGKGWQAEIEAALRLAMSMEADAKQSAPDARS
;
A
#
# COMPACT_ATOMS: atom_id res chain seq x y z
N MET A 1 -16.30 20.24 33.28
CA MET A 1 -15.57 19.19 32.55
C MET A 1 -15.46 19.59 31.08
N ALA A 2 -14.28 19.98 30.61
CA ALA A 2 -14.05 20.37 29.21
C ALA A 2 -12.95 19.49 28.63
N ARG A 3 -13.28 18.61 27.68
CA ARG A 3 -12.28 17.85 26.91
C ARG A 3 -11.77 18.72 25.77
N ARG A 4 -10.61 19.32 25.96
CA ARG A 4 -9.83 20.01 24.92
C ARG A 4 -9.35 18.97 23.91
N ARG A 5 -9.75 19.10 22.64
CA ARG A 5 -9.25 18.29 21.52
C ARG A 5 -7.74 18.54 21.35
N ARG A 6 -6.91 17.49 21.44
CA ARG A 6 -5.55 17.50 20.89
C ARG A 6 -5.65 17.17 19.41
N GLY A 7 -5.72 18.20 18.56
CA GLY A 7 -5.27 18.12 17.18
C GLY A 7 -3.86 18.70 17.15
N GLY A 8 -2.86 17.86 16.92
CA GLY A 8 -1.50 18.35 16.67
C GLY A 8 -1.53 19.13 15.36
N ASP A 9 -1.39 20.44 15.48
CA ASP A 9 -1.14 21.34 14.37
C ASP A 9 0.24 21.00 13.82
N THR A 10 0.27 20.13 12.81
CA THR A 10 1.48 19.98 11.99
C THR A 10 1.39 21.11 10.97
N PRO A 11 2.29 22.11 11.01
CA PRO A 11 2.23 23.20 10.06
C PRO A 11 2.40 22.60 8.65
N ARG A 12 1.36 22.77 7.83
CA ARG A 12 1.36 22.47 6.40
C ARG A 12 2.46 23.32 5.78
N LEU A 13 3.48 22.69 5.17
CA LEU A 13 4.54 23.39 4.44
C LEU A 13 3.92 24.37 3.43
N THR A 14 3.89 25.66 3.76
CA THR A 14 3.59 26.77 2.84
C THR A 14 4.88 27.39 2.29
N GLU A 15 5.99 26.65 2.27
CA GLU A 15 7.30 27.08 1.70
C GLU A 15 7.40 26.92 0.18
N SER A 16 6.29 27.03 -0.56
CA SER A 16 6.31 26.87 -2.02
C SER A 16 7.02 28.05 -2.69
N LYS A 17 6.67 29.28 -2.30
CA LYS A 17 7.22 30.52 -2.90
C LYS A 17 8.66 30.79 -2.47
N ASP A 18 9.00 30.52 -1.21
CA ASP A 18 10.35 30.75 -0.68
C ASP A 18 11.38 29.78 -1.29
N ARG A 19 10.96 28.56 -1.64
CA ARG A 19 11.80 27.58 -2.33
C ARG A 19 12.09 27.97 -3.77
N GLU A 20 11.10 28.47 -4.50
CA GLU A 20 11.26 28.95 -5.87
C GLU A 20 12.20 30.16 -5.94
N ALA A 21 12.05 31.12 -5.01
CA ALA A 21 12.93 32.27 -4.92
C ALA A 21 14.40 31.89 -4.63
N ARG A 22 14.63 30.90 -3.76
CA ARG A 22 15.98 30.37 -3.47
C ARG A 22 16.59 29.60 -4.65
N ILE A 23 15.77 28.94 -5.47
CA ILE A 23 16.23 28.28 -6.70
C ILE A 23 16.58 29.32 -7.76
N ALA A 24 15.75 30.35 -7.93
CA ALA A 24 15.98 31.42 -8.90
C ALA A 24 17.17 32.33 -8.56
N ALA A 25 17.50 32.49 -7.27
CA ALA A 25 18.65 33.29 -6.82
C ALA A 25 19.99 32.53 -6.89
N GLN A 26 20.00 31.23 -7.19
CA GLN A 26 21.24 30.49 -7.40
C GLN A 26 21.89 30.89 -8.74
N PRO A 27 23.21 31.05 -8.79
CA PRO A 27 23.92 31.26 -10.06
C PRO A 27 23.67 30.07 -10.98
N ALA A 28 23.64 30.32 -12.30
CA ALA A 28 23.53 29.25 -13.28
C ALA A 28 24.66 28.22 -13.02
N PRO A 29 24.35 26.92 -12.94
CA PRO A 29 25.35 25.90 -12.67
C PRO A 29 26.39 25.89 -13.81
N ASP A 30 27.66 25.79 -13.44
CA ASP A 30 28.72 25.52 -14.41
C ASP A 30 28.57 24.08 -14.88
N LEU A 31 28.18 23.91 -16.14
CA LEU A 31 27.98 22.61 -16.77
C LEU A 31 29.27 22.11 -17.46
N THR A 32 30.38 22.83 -17.33
CA THR A 32 31.68 22.52 -17.96
C THR A 32 32.70 22.00 -16.96
N ASP A 33 32.25 21.16 -16.01
CA ASP A 33 33.13 20.50 -15.06
C ASP A 33 33.97 19.41 -15.77
N PRO A 34 35.30 19.58 -15.89
CA PRO A 34 36.17 18.60 -16.55
C PRO A 34 36.22 17.24 -15.81
N ASP A 35 35.88 17.20 -14.51
CA ASP A 35 35.87 15.98 -13.70
C ASP A 35 34.53 15.23 -13.78
N ASN A 36 33.49 15.83 -14.38
CA ASN A 36 32.17 15.23 -14.57
C ASN A 36 31.72 15.27 -16.05
N PRO A 37 32.36 14.47 -16.94
CA PRO A 37 31.99 14.42 -18.35
C PRO A 37 30.58 13.85 -18.56
N GLU A 38 29.96 14.22 -19.68
CA GLU A 38 28.65 13.70 -20.08
C GLU A 38 28.67 12.18 -20.26
N LEU A 39 27.66 11.50 -19.70
CA LEU A 39 27.53 10.06 -19.82
C LEU A 39 27.22 9.66 -21.27
N THR A 40 28.04 8.77 -21.81
CA THR A 40 27.87 8.23 -23.16
C THR A 40 27.06 6.93 -23.16
N ALA A 41 26.56 6.52 -24.33
CA ALA A 41 25.89 5.22 -24.48
C ALA A 41 26.77 4.02 -24.06
N ALA A 42 28.10 4.14 -24.24
CA ALA A 42 29.06 3.13 -23.81
C ALA A 42 29.15 3.05 -22.27
N ASP A 43 28.95 4.16 -21.57
CA ASP A 43 28.88 4.17 -20.11
C ASP A 43 27.66 3.41 -19.60
N PHE A 44 26.48 3.67 -20.17
CA PHE A 44 25.26 2.93 -19.85
C PHE A 44 25.40 1.43 -20.12
N ALA A 45 26.07 1.04 -21.20
CA ALA A 45 26.31 -0.37 -21.52
C ALA A 45 27.22 -1.07 -20.50
N ARG A 46 28.07 -0.33 -19.78
CA ARG A 46 28.98 -0.86 -18.74
C ARG A 46 28.38 -0.83 -17.33
N MET A 47 27.28 -0.12 -17.12
CA MET A 47 26.61 -0.05 -15.83
C MET A 47 26.03 -1.41 -15.45
N LYS A 48 26.22 -1.80 -14.19
CA LYS A 48 25.70 -3.05 -13.64
C LYS A 48 24.45 -2.80 -12.81
N PRO A 49 23.46 -3.71 -12.86
CA PRO A 49 22.30 -3.61 -11.99
C PRO A 49 22.73 -3.73 -10.52
N ALA A 50 21.95 -3.11 -9.63
CA ALA A 50 22.24 -3.14 -8.19
C ALA A 50 22.35 -4.56 -7.62
N SER A 51 21.71 -5.56 -8.25
CA SER A 51 21.83 -6.98 -7.90
C SER A 51 23.24 -7.56 -8.01
N GLU A 52 24.13 -6.93 -8.79
CA GLU A 52 25.52 -7.36 -8.97
C GLU A 52 26.50 -6.64 -8.02
N LEU A 53 26.02 -5.76 -7.13
CA LEU A 53 26.85 -5.10 -6.14
C LEU A 53 27.31 -6.09 -5.06
N ALA A 54 28.46 -5.81 -4.46
CA ALA A 54 28.97 -6.60 -3.34
C ALA A 54 27.97 -6.62 -2.16
N PRO A 55 27.84 -7.74 -1.42
CA PRO A 55 26.91 -7.85 -0.29
C PRO A 55 27.09 -6.75 0.77
N GLU A 56 28.33 -6.33 1.01
CA GLU A 56 28.70 -5.26 1.94
C GLU A 56 28.10 -3.91 1.53
N ILE A 57 28.06 -3.62 0.22
CA ILE A 57 27.48 -2.39 -0.33
C ILE A 57 25.95 -2.49 -0.32
N LEU A 58 25.39 -3.64 -0.71
CA LEU A 58 23.96 -3.90 -0.69
C LEU A 58 23.33 -3.72 0.70
N ALA A 59 24.07 -4.01 1.77
CA ALA A 59 23.62 -3.82 3.15
C ALA A 59 23.27 -2.36 3.48
N TYR A 60 23.91 -1.38 2.83
CA TYR A 60 23.60 0.04 2.96
C TYR A 60 22.34 0.47 2.19
N PHE A 61 21.80 -0.40 1.33
CA PHE A 61 20.58 -0.19 0.55
C PHE A 61 19.46 -1.15 0.97
N PRO A 62 19.00 -1.15 2.25
CA PRO A 62 18.03 -2.13 2.77
C PRO A 62 16.65 -2.07 2.08
N LYS A 63 16.41 -1.06 1.24
CA LYS A 63 15.16 -0.85 0.49
C LYS A 63 15.12 -1.59 -0.86
N THR A 64 16.19 -2.27 -1.29
CA THR A 64 16.18 -3.15 -2.47
C THR A 64 15.34 -4.41 -2.25
N ARG A 65 15.13 -4.81 -0.99
CA ARG A 65 14.13 -5.81 -0.59
C ARG A 65 12.73 -5.20 -0.70
N GLY A 66 12.25 -5.04 -1.93
CA GLY A 66 10.90 -4.70 -2.37
C GLY A 66 10.05 -3.84 -1.43
N ARG A 67 9.74 -2.59 -1.83
CA ARG A 67 8.67 -1.80 -1.19
C ARG A 67 7.35 -2.61 -1.21
N GLY A 68 6.99 -3.22 -0.08
CA GLY A 68 5.76 -3.98 0.05
C GLY A 68 5.49 -4.46 1.47
N ARG A 69 4.21 -4.55 1.83
CA ARG A 69 3.76 -5.28 3.02
C ARG A 69 4.23 -6.74 2.87
N PRO A 70 4.77 -7.37 3.92
CA PRO A 70 5.06 -8.80 3.87
C PRO A 70 3.84 -9.58 3.35
N PRO A 71 4.04 -10.57 2.45
CA PRO A 71 2.94 -11.35 1.90
C PRO A 71 2.17 -12.03 3.03
N VAL A 72 0.84 -11.95 2.96
CA VAL A 72 -0.08 -12.62 3.90
C VAL A 72 -0.30 -14.05 3.39
N ALA A 73 -0.27 -15.04 4.29
CA ALA A 73 -0.38 -16.46 3.92
C ALA A 73 -1.69 -16.82 3.19
N ALA A 74 -2.80 -16.16 3.54
CA ALA A 74 -4.09 -16.32 2.89
C ALA A 74 -4.72 -14.93 2.66
N PRO A 75 -4.41 -14.26 1.54
CA PRO A 75 -5.02 -12.97 1.23
C PRO A 75 -6.51 -13.14 0.88
N LYS A 76 -7.30 -12.10 1.11
CA LYS A 76 -8.69 -12.07 0.63
C LYS A 76 -8.67 -12.01 -0.90
N GLU A 77 -9.45 -12.88 -1.52
CA GLU A 77 -9.61 -12.89 -2.98
C GLU A 77 -10.54 -11.75 -3.43
N HIS A 78 -10.14 -11.02 -4.46
CA HIS A 78 -10.99 -10.01 -5.07
C HIS A 78 -11.87 -10.65 -6.14
N VAL A 79 -13.14 -10.85 -5.82
CA VAL A 79 -14.13 -11.43 -6.73
C VAL A 79 -15.15 -10.39 -7.19
N SER A 80 -15.60 -10.51 -8.45
CA SER A 80 -16.72 -9.70 -8.96
C SER A 80 -18.03 -10.43 -8.67
N LEU A 81 -18.69 -10.06 -7.57
CA LEU A 81 -19.99 -10.60 -7.16
C LEU A 81 -21.07 -9.51 -7.26
N ARG A 82 -22.23 -9.86 -7.83
CA ARG A 82 -23.43 -9.01 -7.81
C ARG A 82 -24.25 -9.29 -6.56
N ILE A 83 -24.51 -8.26 -5.76
CA ILE A 83 -25.31 -8.33 -4.54
C ILE A 83 -26.60 -7.53 -4.76
N ALA A 84 -27.72 -8.04 -4.26
CA ALA A 84 -29.01 -7.36 -4.34
C ALA A 84 -28.96 -5.96 -3.69
N PRO A 85 -29.64 -4.96 -4.27
CA PRO A 85 -29.48 -3.55 -3.86
C PRO A 85 -29.99 -3.26 -2.45
N ASP A 86 -31.03 -3.97 -1.99
CA ASP A 86 -31.59 -3.91 -0.64
C ASP A 86 -30.58 -4.40 0.42
N VAL A 87 -29.95 -5.54 0.18
CA VAL A 87 -28.88 -6.10 1.05
C VAL A 87 -27.72 -5.11 1.13
N LEU A 88 -27.27 -4.60 -0.02
CA LEU A 88 -26.16 -3.65 -0.07
C LEU A 88 -26.49 -2.35 0.70
N ARG A 89 -27.72 -1.83 0.54
CA ARG A 89 -28.19 -0.64 1.27
C ARG A 89 -28.21 -0.86 2.78
N PHE A 90 -28.71 -2.01 3.24
CA PHE A 90 -28.76 -2.36 4.65
C PHE A 90 -27.36 -2.34 5.29
N TYR A 91 -26.38 -3.01 4.69
CA TYR A 91 -25.02 -3.04 5.25
C TYR A 91 -24.33 -1.68 5.12
N ARG A 92 -24.44 -0.98 3.99
CA ARG A 92 -23.82 0.35 3.81
C ARG A 92 -24.32 1.38 4.81
N ALA A 93 -25.59 1.29 5.24
CA ALA A 93 -26.16 2.18 6.25
C ALA A 93 -25.45 2.11 7.61
N LYS A 94 -24.76 0.99 7.89
CA LYS A 94 -23.97 0.80 9.12
C LYS A 94 -22.63 1.55 9.13
N GLY A 95 -22.23 2.12 7.99
CA GLY A 95 -21.07 3.00 7.87
C GLY A 95 -19.74 2.26 7.70
N LYS A 96 -18.68 2.80 8.32
CA LYS A 96 -17.31 2.30 8.13
C LYS A 96 -17.20 0.86 8.64
N GLY A 97 -16.77 -0.05 7.76
CA GLY A 97 -16.61 -1.47 8.11
C GLY A 97 -17.74 -2.38 7.64
N TRP A 98 -18.76 -1.87 6.93
CA TRP A 98 -19.87 -2.67 6.41
C TRP A 98 -19.45 -3.90 5.58
N GLN A 99 -18.29 -3.84 4.91
CA GLN A 99 -17.72 -4.98 4.18
C GLN A 99 -17.26 -6.12 5.12
N ALA A 100 -16.74 -5.80 6.30
CA ALA A 100 -16.38 -6.82 7.29
C ALA A 100 -17.64 -7.43 7.93
N GLU A 101 -18.71 -6.66 8.06
CA GLU A 101 -19.98 -7.16 8.58
C GLU A 101 -20.68 -8.13 7.62
N ILE A 102 -20.71 -7.81 6.32
CA ILE A 102 -21.30 -8.74 5.35
C ILE A 102 -20.46 -10.02 5.25
N GLU A 103 -19.12 -9.93 5.36
CA GLU A 103 -18.25 -11.09 5.45
C GLU A 103 -18.54 -11.95 6.70
N ALA A 104 -18.78 -11.33 7.85
CA ALA A 104 -19.15 -12.05 9.07
C ALA A 104 -20.51 -12.77 8.93
N ALA A 105 -21.49 -12.12 8.28
CA ALA A 105 -22.79 -12.74 8.00
C ALA A 105 -22.66 -13.95 7.06
N LEU A 106 -21.81 -13.85 6.03
CA LEU A 106 -21.53 -14.99 5.14
C LEU A 106 -20.87 -16.15 5.89
N ARG A 107 -19.93 -15.88 6.80
CA ARG A 107 -19.32 -16.92 7.64
C ARG A 107 -20.32 -17.61 8.56
N LEU A 108 -21.25 -16.84 9.13
CA LEU A 108 -22.32 -17.40 9.97
C LEU A 108 -23.24 -18.31 9.14
N ALA A 109 -23.62 -17.90 7.93
CA ALA A 109 -24.40 -18.76 7.04
C ALA A 109 -23.65 -20.06 6.71
N MET A 110 -22.34 -19.98 6.43
CA MET A 110 -21.51 -21.16 6.19
C MET A 110 -21.48 -22.13 7.39
N SER A 111 -21.39 -21.63 8.63
CA SER A 111 -21.40 -22.50 9.81
C SER A 111 -22.75 -23.17 10.01
N MET A 112 -23.85 -22.44 9.81
CA MET A 112 -25.20 -22.99 9.91
C MET A 112 -25.45 -24.09 8.88
N GLU A 113 -24.95 -23.92 7.65
CA GLU A 113 -25.04 -24.97 6.62
C GLU A 113 -24.18 -26.19 6.94
N ALA A 114 -23.00 -25.99 7.53
CA ALA A 114 -22.15 -27.10 7.97
C ALA A 114 -22.85 -27.92 9.06
N ASP A 115 -23.40 -27.25 10.08
CA ASP A 115 -24.14 -27.91 11.17
C ASP A 115 -25.37 -28.68 10.65
N ALA A 116 -26.10 -28.10 9.70
CA ALA A 116 -27.25 -28.76 9.06
C ALA A 116 -26.85 -30.02 8.27
N LYS A 117 -25.70 -30.00 7.58
CA LYS A 117 -25.17 -31.17 6.87
C LYS A 117 -24.63 -32.24 7.82
N GLN A 118 -24.04 -31.85 8.95
CA GLN A 118 -23.58 -32.78 9.99
C GLN A 118 -24.75 -33.47 10.70
N SER A 119 -25.91 -32.81 10.83
CA SER A 119 -27.09 -33.34 11.52
C SER A 119 -27.96 -34.28 10.68
N ALA A 120 -27.65 -34.50 9.41
CA ALA A 120 -28.29 -35.51 8.57
C ALA A 120 -27.36 -36.72 8.39
N PRO A 121 -27.24 -37.61 9.39
CA PRO A 121 -26.49 -38.84 9.20
C PRO A 121 -27.30 -39.76 8.27
N ASP A 122 -26.64 -40.10 7.17
CA ASP A 122 -26.83 -41.25 6.30
C ASP A 122 -28.01 -42.19 6.65
N ALA A 123 -29.20 -41.87 6.14
CA ALA A 123 -30.33 -42.79 6.11
C ALA A 123 -30.22 -43.76 4.92
N ARG A 124 -29.07 -44.44 4.78
CA ARG A 124 -28.85 -45.57 3.86
C ARG A 124 -27.79 -46.51 4.40
N SER A 125 -28.21 -47.48 5.22
CA SER A 125 -27.60 -48.82 5.34
C SER A 125 -28.65 -49.79 5.83
#